data_AF-D7L591-F1
#
_entry.id   AF-D7L591-F1
#
_cell.length_a   1.000
_cell.length_b   1.000
_cell.length_c   1.000
_cell.angle_alpha   90.00
_cell.angle_beta   90.00
_cell.angle_gamma   90.00
#
_symmetry.space_group_name_H-M   'P 1'
#
loop_
_entity.id
_entity.type
_entity.pdbx_description
1 polymer ?
#
loop_
_entity_poly.entity_id
_entity_poly.type
_entity_poly.pdbx_seq_one_letter_code
_entity_poly.pdbx_strand_id
1 'polypeptide(L)'
;MINSSRKNLNSYFCSIFTMSIVVISLICSEAFPIQQAKEPPRGHLTRVTIQNDNDYLLGIHCKSRDDDLGFHILAKGELFGWKFHVNFRYSTLYFCGFSQGKIKKGVFEIYRANRDFYRCANCTWKAEKDGVHGYTDIPKKSYLFYSWLK
;
A
#
# COMPACT_ATOMS: atom_id res chain seq x y z
N MET A 1 -9.25 -76.52 -11.38
CA MET A 1 -8.79 -75.63 -12.46
C MET A 1 -9.66 -74.37 -12.48
N ILE A 2 -9.42 -73.45 -11.53
CA ILE A 2 -10.22 -72.23 -11.39
C ILE A 2 -9.57 -71.12 -12.23
N ASN A 3 -10.19 -70.91 -13.39
CA ASN A 3 -10.59 -69.61 -13.88
C ASN A 3 -9.46 -68.62 -14.28
N SER A 4 -8.70 -69.01 -15.31
CA SER A 4 -7.87 -68.13 -16.15
C SER A 4 -8.66 -66.90 -16.65
N SER A 5 -9.96 -67.07 -16.93
CA SER A 5 -10.86 -66.00 -17.35
C SER A 5 -11.15 -64.95 -16.26
N ARG A 6 -11.19 -65.32 -14.97
CA ARG A 6 -11.35 -64.37 -13.84
C ARG A 6 -10.10 -63.53 -13.61
N LYS A 7 -8.91 -64.12 -13.78
CA LYS A 7 -7.63 -63.40 -13.64
C LYS A 7 -7.49 -62.36 -14.76
N ASN A 8 -7.88 -62.72 -15.98
CA ASN A 8 -7.90 -61.82 -17.12
C ASN A 8 -8.96 -60.72 -16.94
N LEU A 9 -10.19 -61.05 -16.51
CA LEU A 9 -11.23 -60.05 -16.26
C LEU A 9 -10.84 -59.04 -15.16
N ASN A 10 -10.23 -59.51 -14.06
CA ASN A 10 -9.69 -58.64 -13.01
C ASN A 10 -8.50 -57.79 -13.51
N SER A 11 -7.66 -58.35 -14.38
CA SER A 11 -6.55 -57.62 -15.01
C SER A 11 -7.05 -56.54 -15.97
N TYR A 12 -8.09 -56.82 -16.75
CA TYR A 12 -8.76 -55.83 -17.62
C TYR A 12 -9.45 -54.75 -16.78
N PHE A 13 -10.11 -55.12 -15.68
CA PHE A 13 -10.71 -54.15 -14.75
C PHE A 13 -9.67 -53.23 -14.12
N CYS A 14 -8.54 -53.78 -13.67
CA CYS A 14 -7.43 -53.02 -13.11
C CYS A 14 -6.79 -52.10 -14.16
N SER A 15 -6.59 -52.62 -15.37
CA SER A 15 -6.02 -51.86 -16.50
C SER A 15 -6.93 -50.72 -16.95
N ILE A 16 -8.25 -50.92 -16.97
CA ILE A 16 -9.22 -49.86 -17.30
C ILE A 16 -9.19 -48.79 -16.21
N PHE A 17 -9.17 -49.18 -14.94
CA PHE A 17 -9.10 -48.24 -13.81
C PHE A 17 -7.81 -47.40 -13.84
N THR A 18 -6.66 -48.04 -14.12
CA THR A 18 -5.37 -47.33 -14.22
C THR A 18 -5.33 -46.38 -15.41
N MET A 19 -5.89 -46.78 -16.56
CA MET A 19 -5.93 -45.91 -17.74
C MET A 19 -6.87 -44.72 -17.55
N SER A 20 -8.02 -44.90 -16.87
CA SER A 20 -8.92 -43.81 -16.50
C SER A 20 -8.28 -42.80 -15.55
N ILE A 21 -7.52 -43.27 -14.55
CA ILE A 21 -6.79 -42.38 -13.61
C ILE A 21 -5.75 -41.54 -14.35
N VAL A 22 -5.00 -42.12 -15.29
CA VAL A 22 -3.99 -41.40 -16.09
C VAL A 22 -4.64 -40.34 -16.98
N VAL A 23 -5.76 -40.66 -17.64
CA VAL A 23 -6.50 -39.70 -18.48
C VAL A 23 -7.10 -38.56 -17.64
N ILE A 24 -7.65 -38.84 -16.45
CA ILE A 24 -8.15 -37.81 -15.52
C ILE A 24 -7.00 -36.89 -15.06
N SER A 25 -5.82 -37.44 -14.76
CA SER A 25 -4.65 -36.65 -14.36
C SER A 25 -4.09 -35.76 -15.49
N LEU A 26 -4.16 -36.22 -16.75
CA LEU A 26 -3.78 -35.43 -17.92
C LEU A 26 -4.78 -34.30 -18.19
N ILE A 27 -6.09 -34.54 -18.05
CA ILE A 27 -7.12 -33.50 -18.19
C ILE A 27 -7.05 -32.46 -17.06
N CYS A 28 -6.72 -32.88 -15.82
CA CYS A 28 -6.47 -31.98 -14.70
C CYS A 28 -5.24 -31.07 -14.90
N SER A 29 -4.31 -31.45 -15.78
CA SER A 29 -3.12 -30.64 -16.07
C SER A 29 -3.43 -29.42 -16.95
N GLU A 30 -4.54 -29.43 -17.69
CA GLU A 30 -4.95 -28.33 -18.58
C GLU A 30 -6.08 -27.45 -18.03
N ALA A 31 -6.67 -27.82 -16.89
CA ALA A 31 -7.75 -27.06 -16.25
C ALA A 31 -7.31 -26.43 -14.92
N PHE A 32 -6.23 -25.66 -14.93
CA PHE A 32 -6.13 -24.50 -14.03
C PHE A 32 -6.65 -23.29 -14.80
N PRO A 33 -7.92 -22.88 -14.62
CA PRO A 33 -8.23 -21.48 -14.90
C PRO A 33 -7.28 -20.69 -14.01
N ILE A 34 -6.36 -19.96 -14.63
CA ILE A 34 -5.66 -18.86 -13.98
C ILE A 34 -6.80 -18.00 -13.44
N GLN A 35 -7.10 -18.14 -12.15
CA GLN A 35 -7.76 -17.07 -11.45
C GLN A 35 -6.74 -15.95 -11.55
N GLN A 36 -6.91 -15.09 -12.56
CA GLN A 36 -6.57 -13.70 -12.38
C GLN A 36 -7.30 -13.35 -11.10
N ALA A 37 -6.58 -13.41 -9.97
CA ALA A 37 -6.99 -12.73 -8.78
C ALA A 37 -7.26 -11.32 -9.28
N LYS A 38 -8.55 -10.97 -9.39
CA LYS A 38 -8.94 -9.61 -9.73
C LYS A 38 -8.43 -8.83 -8.53
N GLU A 39 -7.22 -8.28 -8.69
CA GLU A 39 -6.55 -7.49 -7.67
C GLU A 39 -7.62 -6.59 -7.06
N PRO A 40 -7.80 -6.62 -5.72
CA PRO A 40 -8.82 -5.83 -5.09
C PRO A 40 -8.65 -4.39 -5.58
N PRO A 41 -9.75 -3.69 -5.94
CA PRO A 41 -9.66 -2.38 -6.56
C PRO A 41 -8.74 -1.50 -5.70
N ARG A 42 -7.55 -1.22 -6.25
CA ARG A 42 -6.57 -0.36 -5.57
C ARG A 42 -7.23 1.00 -5.41
N GLY A 43 -7.16 1.59 -4.21
CA GLY A 43 -7.62 2.96 -3.98
C GLY A 43 -6.96 3.92 -4.97
N HIS A 44 -7.48 5.14 -5.11
CA HIS A 44 -6.87 6.11 -6.02
C HIS A 44 -5.39 6.31 -5.68
N LEU A 45 -4.59 6.64 -6.70
CA LEU A 45 -3.17 6.97 -6.53
C LEU A 45 -3.06 8.29 -5.75
N THR A 46 -2.65 8.21 -4.49
CA THR A 46 -2.46 9.38 -3.64
C THR A 46 -1.03 9.89 -3.76
N ARG A 47 -0.88 11.21 -3.85
CA ARG A 47 0.41 11.90 -3.74
C ARG A 47 0.42 12.73 -2.46
N VAL A 48 1.47 12.59 -1.66
CA VAL A 48 1.75 13.47 -0.52
C VAL A 48 2.93 14.36 -0.87
N THR A 49 2.80 15.65 -0.61
CA THR A 49 3.87 16.64 -0.77
C THR A 49 3.95 17.50 0.49
N ILE A 50 5.16 17.66 1.03
CA ILE A 50 5.48 18.56 2.14
C ILE A 50 6.42 19.63 1.61
N GLN A 51 6.04 20.90 1.74
CA GLN A 51 6.88 22.04 1.42
C GLN A 51 7.31 22.75 2.70
N ASN A 52 8.57 23.16 2.78
CA ASN A 52 9.06 23.97 3.89
C ASN A 52 8.93 25.47 3.58
N ASP A 53 8.04 26.17 4.27
CA ASP A 53 7.89 27.64 4.18
C ASP A 53 8.53 28.36 5.39
N ASN A 54 9.20 27.62 6.28
CA ASN A 54 9.97 28.22 7.37
C ASN A 54 11.25 28.89 6.88
N ASP A 55 11.76 29.82 7.68
CA ASP A 55 13.04 30.51 7.45
C ASP A 55 14.26 29.67 7.90
N TYR A 56 14.09 28.37 8.18
CA TYR A 56 15.14 27.46 8.65
C TYR A 56 15.12 26.13 7.90
N LEU A 57 16.24 25.38 7.97
CA LEU A 57 16.34 24.02 7.44
C LEU A 57 15.45 23.06 8.25
N LEU A 58 14.42 22.53 7.60
CA LEU A 58 13.48 21.60 8.21
C LEU A 58 13.94 20.17 7.96
N GLY A 59 14.31 19.47 9.03
CA GLY A 59 14.51 18.03 9.00
C GLY A 59 13.16 17.32 9.02
N ILE A 60 12.99 16.34 8.13
CA ILE A 60 11.79 15.52 8.03
C ILE A 60 12.18 14.03 7.95
N HIS A 61 11.52 13.18 8.72
CA HIS A 61 11.64 11.72 8.59
C HIS A 61 10.27 11.12 8.53
N CYS A 62 9.90 10.59 7.36
CA CYS A 62 8.58 10.02 7.14
C CYS A 62 8.64 8.52 6.97
N LYS A 63 7.67 7.79 7.53
CA LYS A 63 7.51 6.36 7.30
C LYS A 63 6.06 5.90 7.47
N SER A 64 5.74 4.75 6.91
CA SER A 64 4.54 3.97 7.21
C SER A 64 4.92 2.80 8.13
N ARG A 65 4.02 1.84 8.27
CA ARG A 65 4.33 0.55 8.92
C ARG A 65 5.41 -0.22 8.15
N ASP A 66 5.32 -0.21 6.82
CA ASP A 66 6.03 -1.14 5.94
C ASP A 66 7.16 -0.44 5.16
N ASP A 67 7.09 0.88 4.98
CA ASP A 67 8.04 1.66 4.19
C ASP A 67 8.65 2.79 5.02
N ASP A 68 9.99 2.83 5.10
CA ASP A 68 10.71 3.99 5.59
C ASP A 68 11.16 4.87 4.41
N LEU A 69 10.70 6.12 4.37
CA LEU A 69 11.04 7.07 3.31
C LEU A 69 12.34 7.83 3.58
N GLY A 70 12.94 7.60 4.75
CA GLY A 70 14.21 8.18 5.17
C GLY A 70 14.10 9.61 5.70
N PHE A 71 15.27 10.12 6.11
CA PHE A 71 15.44 11.48 6.59
C PHE A 71 15.87 12.41 5.45
N HIS A 72 15.22 13.57 5.36
CA HIS A 72 15.51 14.62 4.38
C HIS A 72 15.62 15.97 5.09
N ILE A 73 16.40 16.88 4.51
CA ILE A 73 16.49 18.27 4.96
C ILE A 73 15.95 19.14 3.85
N LEU A 74 14.99 20.01 4.19
CA LEU A 74 14.39 20.96 3.25
C LEU A 74 14.80 22.38 3.61
N ALA A 75 15.42 23.08 2.66
CA ALA A 75 15.53 24.53 2.70
C ALA A 75 14.18 25.22 2.44
N LYS A 76 14.12 26.53 2.66
CA LYS A 76 12.91 27.31 2.40
C LYS A 76 12.52 27.20 0.92
N GLY A 77 11.26 26.85 0.67
CA GLY A 77 10.69 26.63 -0.66
C GLY A 77 10.91 25.22 -1.22
N GLU A 78 11.75 24.39 -0.60
CA GLU A 78 11.96 23.01 -1.07
C GLU A 78 10.81 22.10 -0.67
N LEU A 79 10.65 21.03 -1.47
CA LEU A 79 9.57 20.07 -1.34
C LEU A 79 10.10 18.64 -1.25
N PHE A 80 9.42 17.84 -0.46
CA PHE A 80 9.58 16.39 -0.40
C PHE A 80 8.23 15.73 -0.65
N GLY A 81 8.20 14.65 -1.43
CA GLY A 81 6.94 13.98 -1.73
C GLY A 81 7.11 12.58 -2.29
N TRP A 82 6.05 11.80 -2.14
CA TRP A 82 5.97 10.42 -2.59
C TRP A 82 4.55 10.08 -3.03
N LYS A 83 4.37 8.88 -3.60
CA LYS A 83 3.08 8.36 -4.04
C LYS A 83 2.86 6.96 -3.52
N PHE A 84 1.60 6.62 -3.28
CA PHE A 84 1.17 5.28 -2.89
C PHE A 84 -0.28 5.05 -3.28
N HIS A 85 -0.70 3.79 -3.30
CA HIS A 85 -2.12 3.43 -3.39
C HIS A 85 -2.64 3.17 -1.99
N VAL A 86 -3.82 3.70 -1.68
CA VAL A 86 -4.49 3.42 -0.40
C VAL A 86 -4.90 1.95 -0.37
N ASN A 87 -4.62 1.28 0.75
CA ASN A 87 -4.95 -0.12 0.91
C ASN A 87 -6.49 -0.31 0.97
N PHE A 88 -6.95 -1.51 0.60
CA PHE A 88 -8.40 -1.81 0.52
C PHE A 88 -9.12 -1.76 1.88
N ARG A 89 -8.38 -1.81 2.99
CA ARG A 89 -8.91 -1.72 4.35
C ARG A 89 -8.97 -0.28 4.88
N TYR A 90 -8.65 0.71 4.05
CA TYR A 90 -8.61 2.13 4.42
C TYR A 90 -7.79 2.40 5.71
N SER A 91 -6.68 1.67 5.88
CA SER A 91 -5.81 1.75 7.05
C SER A 91 -4.41 2.30 6.74
N THR A 92 -4.17 2.76 5.50
CA THR A 92 -2.90 3.38 5.13
C THR A 92 -2.63 4.61 6.00
N LEU A 93 -1.45 4.63 6.61
CA LEU A 93 -0.99 5.65 7.55
C LEU A 93 0.49 5.95 7.29
N TYR A 94 0.81 7.24 7.16
CA TYR A 94 2.18 7.74 7.19
C TYR A 94 2.31 8.77 8.30
N PHE A 95 3.42 8.68 9.04
CA PHE A 95 3.78 9.66 10.05
C PHE A 95 5.14 10.25 9.71
N CYS A 96 5.28 11.54 9.99
CA CYS A 96 6.51 12.29 9.79
C CYS A 96 6.95 12.93 11.11
N GLY A 97 8.21 12.72 11.46
CA GLY A 97 8.90 13.52 12.46
C GLY A 97 9.47 14.78 11.83
N PHE A 98 9.38 15.91 12.54
CA PHE A 98 9.87 17.21 12.12
C PHE A 98 10.91 17.74 13.11
N SER A 99 11.97 18.36 12.61
CA SER A 99 13.02 18.97 13.44
C SER A 99 13.61 20.23 12.83
N GLN A 100 14.07 21.13 13.69
CA GLN A 100 14.92 22.27 13.34
C GLN A 100 16.30 22.02 13.95
N GLY A 101 17.22 21.46 13.16
CA GLY A 101 18.48 20.94 13.71
C GLY A 101 18.23 19.90 14.82
N LYS A 102 18.68 20.20 16.03
CA LYS A 102 18.48 19.32 17.21
C LYS A 102 17.12 19.52 17.92
N ILE A 103 16.36 20.56 17.55
CA ILE A 103 15.07 20.87 18.19
C ILE A 103 13.98 20.03 17.52
N LYS A 104 13.31 19.18 18.29
CA LYS A 104 12.14 18.41 17.80
C LYS A 104 10.94 19.34 17.67
N LYS A 105 10.34 19.40 16.48
CA LYS A 105 9.12 20.17 16.21
C LYS A 105 7.86 19.34 16.34
N GLY A 106 7.97 18.01 16.29
CA GLY A 106 6.85 17.12 16.54
C GLY A 106 6.84 15.87 15.68
N VAL A 107 5.81 15.04 15.88
CA VAL A 107 5.48 13.92 15.01
C VAL A 107 4.02 14.07 14.63
N PHE A 108 3.74 14.03 13.33
CA PHE A 108 2.39 14.19 12.80
C PHE A 108 2.09 13.08 11.79
N GLU A 109 0.88 12.54 11.86
CA GLU A 109 0.35 11.63 10.86
C GLU A 109 -0.01 12.41 9.59
N ILE A 110 1.01 12.61 8.76
CA ILE A 110 0.92 13.40 7.53
C ILE A 110 -0.11 12.84 6.54
N TYR A 111 -0.39 11.53 6.62
CA TYR A 111 -1.48 10.92 5.87
C TYR A 111 -2.18 9.87 6.72
N ARG A 112 -3.50 10.01 6.85
CA ARG A 112 -4.38 9.02 7.48
C ARG A 112 -5.54 8.76 6.54
N ALA A 113 -5.68 7.53 6.04
CA ALA A 113 -6.65 7.18 5.01
C ALA A 113 -8.08 7.64 5.34
N ASN A 114 -8.57 7.42 6.57
CA ASN A 114 -9.93 7.84 6.95
C ASN A 114 -10.15 9.37 6.97
N ARG A 115 -9.09 10.17 7.12
CA ARG A 115 -9.12 11.64 7.10
C ARG A 115 -8.93 12.18 5.69
N ASP A 116 -8.01 11.58 4.95
CA ASP A 116 -7.45 12.20 3.75
C ASP A 116 -8.01 11.62 2.44
N PHE A 117 -8.52 10.38 2.45
CA PHE A 117 -8.97 9.70 1.23
C PHE A 117 -9.98 10.51 0.41
N TYR A 118 -10.93 11.16 1.08
CA TYR A 118 -11.91 12.05 0.43
C TYR A 118 -11.49 13.52 0.43
N ARG A 119 -10.47 13.88 1.20
CA ARG A 119 -9.98 15.26 1.33
C ARG A 119 -9.09 15.65 0.15
N CYS A 120 -8.25 14.72 -0.30
CA CYS A 120 -7.25 14.96 -1.32
C CYS A 120 -6.79 13.68 -2.02
N ALA A 121 -6.63 13.77 -3.35
CA ALA A 121 -5.77 12.87 -4.11
C ALA A 121 -4.33 13.41 -4.17
N ASN A 122 -4.17 14.74 -4.18
CA ASN A 122 -2.89 15.42 -4.10
C ASN A 122 -2.76 16.18 -2.77
N CYS A 123 -2.48 15.43 -1.71
CA CYS A 123 -2.38 15.94 -0.35
C CYS A 123 -1.15 16.83 -0.16
N THR A 124 -1.37 18.13 -0.30
CA THR A 124 -0.33 19.15 -0.12
C THR A 124 -0.31 19.64 1.33
N TRP A 125 0.89 19.65 1.89
CA TRP A 125 1.18 20.12 3.24
C TRP A 125 2.26 21.19 3.21
N LYS A 126 2.11 22.22 4.03
CA LYS A 126 3.11 23.25 4.23
C LYS A 126 3.53 23.30 5.69
N ALA A 127 4.83 23.23 5.92
CA ALA A 127 5.42 23.51 7.22
C ALA A 127 5.67 25.02 7.30
N GLU A 128 4.92 25.70 8.16
CA GLU A 128 4.97 27.15 8.37
C GLU A 128 5.46 27.45 9.79
N LYS A 129 5.45 28.72 10.22
CA LYS A 129 6.02 29.13 11.52
C LYS A 129 5.28 28.56 12.74
N ASP A 130 3.98 28.35 12.61
CA ASP A 130 3.09 27.87 13.68
C ASP A 130 2.87 26.35 13.65
N GLY A 131 3.03 25.71 12.49
CA GLY A 131 2.76 24.29 12.36
C GLY A 131 2.72 23.74 10.94
N VAL A 132 2.07 22.58 10.80
CA VAL A 132 1.76 21.92 9.53
C VAL A 132 0.36 22.31 9.08
N HIS A 133 0.26 22.97 7.94
CA HIS A 133 -0.99 23.31 7.26
C HIS A 133 -1.30 22.31 6.15
N GLY A 134 -2.54 21.82 6.10
CA GLY A 134 -3.01 20.87 5.08
C GLY A 134 -4.06 21.48 4.16
N TYR A 135 -3.93 21.22 2.86
CA TYR A 135 -4.83 21.77 1.83
C TYR A 135 -5.85 20.74 1.34
N THR A 136 -7.09 21.17 1.14
CA THR A 136 -8.14 20.42 0.43
C THR A 136 -8.02 20.62 -1.08
N ASP A 137 -8.42 19.63 -1.87
CA ASP A 137 -8.36 19.73 -3.34
C ASP A 137 -9.47 20.67 -3.88
N ILE A 138 -10.73 20.49 -3.43
CA ILE A 138 -11.89 21.29 -3.89
C ILE A 138 -12.90 21.49 -2.75
N PRO A 139 -13.26 22.75 -2.39
CA PRO A 139 -12.56 23.98 -2.75
C PRO A 139 -11.15 23.99 -2.13
N LYS A 140 -10.23 24.74 -2.72
CA LYS A 140 -8.88 24.86 -2.18
C LYS A 140 -8.88 25.71 -0.91
N LYS A 141 -8.67 25.07 0.24
CA LYS A 141 -8.63 25.72 1.56
C LYS A 141 -7.55 25.06 2.43
N SER A 142 -6.86 25.85 3.22
CA SER A 142 -5.88 25.37 4.21
C SER A 142 -6.44 25.36 5.62
N TYR A 143 -5.94 24.44 6.43
CA TYR A 143 -6.20 24.36 7.86
C TYR A 143 -4.91 23.96 8.57
N LEU A 144 -4.71 24.49 9.78
CA LEU A 144 -3.65 24.04 10.69
C LEU A 144 -4.05 22.68 11.28
N PHE A 145 -3.28 21.63 10.98
CA PHE A 145 -3.54 20.27 11.50
C PHE A 145 -2.64 19.91 12.69
N TYR A 146 -1.47 20.55 12.78
CA TYR A 146 -0.50 20.24 13.82
C TYR A 146 0.28 21.50 14.19
N SER A 147 0.24 21.90 15.45
CA SER A 147 1.08 22.99 15.97
C SER A 147 2.44 22.45 16.39
N TRP A 148 3.50 23.21 16.12
CA TRP A 148 4.84 22.81 16.58
C TRP A 148 4.95 22.70 18.09
N LEU A 149 5.79 21.77 18.53
CA LEU A 149 6.29 21.74 19.89
C LEU A 149 7.11 23.02 20.16
N LYS A 150 6.92 23.58 21.36
CA LYS A 150 7.62 24.77 21.84
C LYS A 150 9.02 24.42 22.33
#